data_AF-A0A971VLT8-F1
#
_entry.id   AF-A0A971VLT8-F1
#
_cell.length_a   1.000
_cell.length_b   1.000
_cell.length_c   1.000
_cell.angle_alpha   90.00
_cell.angle_beta   90.00
_cell.angle_gamma   90.00
#
_symmetry.space_group_name_H-M   'P 1'
#
loop_
_entity.id
_entity.type
_entity.pdbx_description
1 polymer ?
#
loop_
_entity_poly.entity_id
_entity_poly.type
_entity_poly.pdbx_seq_one_letter_code
_entity_poly.pdbx_strand_id
1 'polypeptide(L)'
;MGGVFGVVSKNDCVLDLYFGTDYHSHLGTSRGGMAVWTGRSFSRSIHNIENVQFRSKFEVDLSGMSGHMGIGCISDNEPQPLLVRSHLGHYAITTVGRINNIDDIVDHCFRNNLIHFLEMSRGEINPTEVVSALIDQESSIKDGILYAQQTIDGSCTLLVLTDKGIYAARDRFGRTPLIVGRKEGAYCVSFESCAFTNLGYHPFYELGPGEIVLITPDGIEQVSPPGDKMKICSFLWVYFGYPSSTYEGVNVEVMRNRNGAIMARKDKVEVDFVSGIPDSGVAHAIGYSNEAKIPYVRPFIKYNPTWSRSFIPQTQEVRQLIAKMKLMPIIDLIKGKRLLFCDDSIVRGTQMKETVQFLYSYNAREVHIRSACPPLLFTCKYLNFSRARSDMDLVARRAIRKLEGKDDANLEQYCDHRTEKHRCMVEYIGKQLGFTSLKYQALPDMLDATGLPHEKLCTYCWNGRE
;
A
#
# COMPACT_ATOMS: atom_id res chain seq x y z
N MET A 1 1.23 -2.26 -6.78
CA MET A 1 1.77 -1.23 -5.88
C MET A 1 3.29 -1.22 -5.92
N GLY A 2 3.92 -0.19 -5.37
CA GLY A 2 5.36 -0.12 -5.20
C GLY A 2 5.76 0.73 -4.00
N GLY A 3 7.05 0.84 -3.78
CA GLY A 3 7.66 1.75 -2.82
C GLY A 3 8.96 2.31 -3.41
N VAL A 4 9.36 3.49 -2.96
CA VAL A 4 10.56 4.18 -3.43
C VAL A 4 11.47 4.54 -2.27
N PHE A 5 12.76 4.50 -2.53
CA PHE A 5 13.80 4.97 -1.64
C PHE A 5 14.84 5.74 -2.45
N GLY A 6 15.30 6.88 -1.95
CA GLY A 6 16.38 7.65 -2.54
C GLY A 6 17.34 8.10 -1.45
N VAL A 7 18.61 8.24 -1.79
CA VAL A 7 19.66 8.67 -0.87
C VAL A 7 20.63 9.60 -1.56
N VAL A 8 21.07 10.61 -0.80
CA VAL A 8 22.08 11.62 -1.16
C VAL A 8 23.03 11.73 0.03
N SER A 9 24.33 11.56 -0.21
CA SER A 9 25.35 11.43 0.82
C SER A 9 26.64 12.12 0.42
N LYS A 10 27.46 12.50 1.40
CA LYS A 10 28.85 12.97 1.17
C LYS A 10 29.82 11.81 0.89
N ASN A 11 29.41 10.58 1.21
CA ASN A 11 30.17 9.35 1.02
C ASN A 11 29.38 8.37 0.15
N ASP A 12 29.99 7.26 -0.26
CA ASP A 12 29.30 6.20 -0.99
C ASP A 12 28.04 5.73 -0.23
N CYS A 13 26.91 5.66 -0.93
CA CYS A 13 25.60 5.38 -0.35
C CYS A 13 24.89 4.16 -0.94
N VAL A 14 25.62 3.30 -1.67
CA VAL A 14 25.00 2.17 -2.37
C VAL A 14 24.38 1.16 -1.41
N LEU A 15 25.00 0.93 -0.24
CA LEU A 15 24.43 0.06 0.79
C LEU A 15 23.16 0.63 1.43
N ASP A 16 23.13 1.94 1.69
CA ASP A 16 21.93 2.62 2.18
C ASP A 16 20.79 2.50 1.15
N LEU A 17 21.10 2.70 -0.14
CA LEU A 17 20.14 2.56 -1.22
C LEU A 17 19.59 1.12 -1.32
N TYR A 18 20.48 0.13 -1.28
CA TYR A 18 20.14 -1.28 -1.39
C TYR A 18 19.22 -1.73 -0.25
N PHE A 19 19.62 -1.50 1.00
CA PHE A 19 18.81 -1.91 2.15
C PHE A 19 17.55 -1.06 2.26
N GLY A 20 17.64 0.26 2.02
CA GLY A 20 16.48 1.16 2.05
C GLY A 20 15.41 0.76 1.04
N THR A 21 15.81 0.31 -0.15
CA THR A 21 14.89 -0.25 -1.14
C THR A 21 14.29 -1.57 -0.68
N ASP A 22 15.10 -2.48 -0.11
CA ASP A 22 14.63 -3.80 0.36
C ASP A 22 13.55 -3.72 1.46
N TYR A 23 13.60 -2.73 2.35
CA TYR A 23 12.56 -2.51 3.37
C TYR A 23 11.14 -2.37 2.77
N HIS A 24 11.04 -1.96 1.50
CA HIS A 24 9.78 -1.80 0.78
C HIS A 24 9.32 -3.08 0.04
N SER A 25 10.02 -4.21 0.18
CA SER A 25 9.68 -5.49 -0.47
C SER A 25 8.27 -6.02 -0.13
N HIS A 26 7.62 -5.48 0.91
CA HIS A 26 6.24 -5.82 1.26
C HIS A 26 5.19 -5.07 0.41
N LEU A 27 5.57 -3.99 -0.26
CA LEU A 27 4.70 -3.14 -1.09
C LEU A 27 4.62 -3.61 -2.54
N GLY A 28 5.55 -4.44 -2.99
CA GLY A 28 5.50 -5.01 -4.32
C GLY A 28 6.33 -6.27 -4.47
N THR A 29 5.99 -7.08 -5.46
CA THR A 29 6.46 -8.46 -5.60
C THR A 29 6.87 -8.83 -7.02
N SER A 30 6.92 -7.91 -7.97
CA SER A 30 7.21 -8.21 -9.38
C SER A 30 8.63 -7.83 -9.77
N ARG A 31 8.97 -6.55 -9.58
CA ARG A 31 10.23 -5.93 -10.00
C ARG A 31 10.88 -5.20 -8.85
N GLY A 32 12.19 -5.30 -8.76
CA GLY A 32 13.03 -4.38 -7.99
C GLY A 32 13.96 -3.65 -8.94
N GLY A 33 14.41 -2.46 -8.55
CA GLY A 33 15.42 -1.74 -9.30
C GLY A 33 16.17 -0.69 -8.49
N MET A 34 17.38 -0.39 -8.92
CA MET A 34 18.25 0.64 -8.36
C MET A 34 18.95 1.39 -9.50
N ALA A 35 19.12 2.70 -9.34
CA ALA A 35 19.91 3.57 -10.20
C ALA A 35 20.80 4.48 -9.35
N VAL A 36 22.10 4.49 -9.64
CA VAL A 36 23.13 5.26 -8.91
C VAL A 36 23.82 6.21 -9.88
N TRP A 37 24.00 7.46 -9.47
CA TRP A 37 24.80 8.43 -10.22
C TRP A 37 26.29 8.28 -9.88
N THR A 38 27.10 8.01 -10.91
CA THR A 38 28.54 7.74 -10.78
C THR A 38 29.40 9.00 -10.88
N GLY A 39 28.79 10.19 -10.97
CA GLY A 39 29.47 11.45 -11.26
C GLY A 39 29.55 11.79 -12.76
N ARG A 40 29.40 10.79 -13.64
CA ARG A 40 29.40 10.97 -15.10
C ARG A 40 28.26 10.26 -15.82
N SER A 41 27.76 9.16 -15.28
CA SER A 41 26.71 8.34 -15.87
C SER A 41 25.85 7.69 -14.79
N PHE A 42 24.83 6.94 -15.21
CA PHE A 42 24.04 6.10 -14.31
C PHE A 42 24.50 4.65 -14.37
N SER A 43 24.68 4.02 -13.21
CA SER A 43 24.70 2.56 -13.07
C SER A 43 23.30 2.10 -12.64
N ARG A 44 22.70 1.16 -13.36
CA ARG A 44 21.33 0.70 -13.11
C ARG A 44 21.20 -0.81 -13.22
N SER A 45 20.50 -1.41 -12.24
CA SER A 45 20.05 -2.81 -12.29
C SER A 45 18.55 -2.90 -12.02
N ILE A 46 17.86 -3.78 -12.76
CA ILE A 46 16.44 -4.11 -12.56
C ILE A 46 16.29 -5.62 -12.66
N HIS A 47 15.63 -6.23 -11.68
CA HIS A 47 15.43 -7.68 -11.61
C HIS A 47 13.98 -8.06 -11.40
N ASN A 48 13.60 -9.27 -11.86
CA ASN A 48 12.38 -9.93 -11.43
C ASN A 48 12.58 -10.47 -10.00
N ILE A 49 11.64 -10.17 -9.10
CA ILE A 49 11.64 -10.58 -7.69
C ILE A 49 10.39 -11.39 -7.30
N GLU A 50 9.64 -11.93 -8.26
CA GLU A 50 8.43 -12.73 -8.01
C GLU A 50 8.71 -14.02 -7.23
N ASN A 51 9.87 -14.61 -7.51
CA ASN A 51 10.27 -15.91 -6.99
C ASN A 51 11.52 -15.87 -6.11
N VAL A 52 12.16 -14.69 -5.97
CA VAL A 52 13.41 -14.53 -5.21
C VAL A 52 13.37 -13.20 -4.47
N GLN A 53 13.88 -13.18 -3.23
CA GLN A 53 13.97 -11.95 -2.45
C GLN A 53 14.87 -10.92 -3.15
N PHE A 54 14.51 -9.63 -3.02
CA PHE A 54 15.27 -8.51 -3.58
C PHE A 54 16.75 -8.62 -3.22
N ARG A 55 17.07 -8.81 -1.93
CA ARG A 55 18.46 -8.90 -1.46
C ARG A 55 19.31 -9.90 -2.24
N SER A 56 18.82 -11.14 -2.37
CA SER A 56 19.55 -12.22 -3.04
C SER A 56 19.76 -11.98 -4.53
N LYS A 57 18.91 -11.17 -5.18
CA LYS A 57 19.08 -10.81 -6.59
C LYS A 57 20.05 -9.67 -6.80
N PHE A 58 20.04 -8.68 -5.93
CA PHE A 58 20.82 -7.45 -6.09
C PHE A 58 22.22 -7.52 -5.47
N GLU A 59 22.51 -8.53 -4.63
CA GLU A 59 23.82 -8.68 -3.97
C GLU A 59 24.99 -8.71 -4.96
N VAL A 60 24.82 -9.36 -6.12
CA VAL A 60 25.86 -9.45 -7.15
C VAL A 60 26.10 -8.09 -7.83
N ASP A 61 25.06 -7.26 -7.97
CA ASP A 61 25.16 -5.94 -8.58
C ASP A 61 25.94 -4.93 -7.73
N LEU A 62 25.97 -5.13 -6.40
CA LEU A 62 26.59 -4.18 -5.45
C LEU A 62 28.06 -3.89 -5.78
N SER A 63 28.81 -4.92 -6.19
CA SER A 63 30.23 -4.78 -6.56
C SER A 63 30.47 -3.86 -7.77
N GLY A 64 29.47 -3.66 -8.62
CA GLY A 64 29.52 -2.82 -9.83
C GLY A 64 28.92 -1.43 -9.65
N MET A 65 28.47 -1.09 -8.44
CA MET A 65 27.82 0.19 -8.14
C MET A 65 28.63 0.97 -7.11
N SER A 66 28.91 2.24 -7.43
CA SER A 66 29.45 3.21 -6.48
C SER A 66 28.93 4.60 -6.84
N GLY A 67 28.67 5.40 -5.82
CA GLY A 67 28.17 6.76 -5.99
C GLY A 67 27.60 7.35 -4.71
N HIS A 68 27.45 8.66 -4.75
CA HIS A 68 26.99 9.48 -3.62
C HIS A 68 25.48 9.75 -3.64
N MET A 69 24.81 9.37 -4.73
CA MET A 69 23.38 9.61 -4.93
C MET A 69 22.75 8.47 -5.71
N GLY A 70 21.55 8.05 -5.30
CA GLY A 70 20.81 7.02 -6.01
C GLY A 70 19.35 6.91 -5.62
N ILE A 71 18.57 6.29 -6.49
CA ILE A 71 17.14 6.00 -6.30
C ILE A 71 16.87 4.52 -6.56
N GLY A 72 15.90 3.98 -5.86
CA GLY A 72 15.53 2.58 -5.90
C GLY A 72 14.05 2.42 -5.69
N CYS A 73 13.52 1.31 -6.19
CA CYS A 73 12.11 1.03 -6.12
C CYS A 73 11.81 -0.46 -6.05
N ILE A 74 10.68 -0.75 -5.42
CA ILE A 74 9.96 -2.01 -5.50
C ILE A 74 8.69 -1.73 -6.31
N SER A 75 8.35 -2.58 -7.27
CA SER A 75 7.18 -2.45 -8.14
C SER A 75 6.47 -3.80 -8.29
N ASP A 76 5.14 -3.79 -8.32
CA ASP A 76 4.29 -4.95 -8.62
C ASP A 76 4.05 -5.16 -10.11
N ASN A 77 4.56 -4.29 -10.99
CA ASN A 77 4.22 -4.34 -12.40
C ASN A 77 5.41 -3.98 -13.29
N GLU A 78 5.59 -2.69 -13.55
CA GLU A 78 6.55 -2.18 -14.53
C GLU A 78 8.00 -2.16 -14.02
N PRO A 79 8.98 -2.39 -14.90
CA PRO A 79 10.38 -2.20 -14.58
C PRO A 79 10.70 -0.70 -14.41
N GLN A 80 11.32 -0.35 -13.29
CA GLN A 80 11.85 0.97 -12.96
C GLN A 80 13.05 0.80 -12.00
N PRO A 81 13.94 1.81 -11.81
CA PRO A 81 13.93 3.16 -12.40
C PRO A 81 14.20 3.20 -13.92
N LEU A 82 13.65 4.21 -14.60
CA LEU A 82 13.97 4.48 -16.01
C LEU A 82 15.11 5.51 -16.10
N LEU A 83 15.98 5.36 -17.11
CA LEU A 83 17.02 6.32 -17.43
C LEU A 83 16.56 7.12 -18.65
N VAL A 84 16.52 8.44 -18.52
CA VAL A 84 16.01 9.34 -19.55
C VAL A 84 17.11 10.31 -19.98
N ARG A 85 17.16 10.58 -21.28
CA ARG A 85 18.00 11.61 -21.88
C ARG A 85 17.11 12.51 -22.73
N SER A 86 16.92 13.74 -22.29
CA SER A 86 16.07 14.73 -22.95
C SER A 86 16.77 16.09 -23.04
N HIS A 87 16.06 17.12 -23.51
CA HIS A 87 16.54 18.51 -23.47
C HIS A 87 16.72 19.04 -22.04
N LEU A 88 16.14 18.38 -21.04
CA LEU A 88 16.36 18.66 -19.62
C LEU A 88 17.65 18.03 -19.06
N GLY A 89 18.38 17.26 -19.88
CA GLY A 89 19.63 16.59 -19.52
C GLY A 89 19.46 15.09 -19.31
N HIS A 90 20.28 14.53 -18.43
CA HIS A 90 20.27 13.11 -18.07
C HIS A 90 19.69 12.94 -16.68
N TYR A 91 18.65 12.12 -16.53
CA TYR A 91 18.07 11.83 -15.23
C TYR A 91 17.58 10.39 -15.13
N ALA A 92 17.43 9.91 -13.90
CA ALA A 92 16.73 8.65 -13.61
C ALA A 92 15.42 8.95 -12.90
N ILE A 93 14.36 8.20 -13.18
CA ILE A 93 13.02 8.42 -12.61
C ILE A 93 12.42 7.12 -12.07
N THR A 94 11.71 7.23 -10.95
CA THR A 94 10.83 6.18 -10.42
C THR A 94 9.53 6.80 -9.91
N THR A 95 8.43 6.06 -10.04
CA THR A 95 7.08 6.51 -9.70
C THR A 95 6.33 5.46 -8.88
N VAL A 96 5.46 5.93 -7.98
CA VAL A 96 4.49 5.11 -7.24
C VAL A 96 3.13 5.78 -7.31
N GLY A 97 2.13 5.05 -7.81
CA GLY A 97 0.78 5.57 -7.93
C GLY A 97 -0.09 4.75 -8.87
N ARG A 98 -1.08 5.42 -9.46
CA ARG A 98 -1.97 4.89 -10.49
C ARG A 98 -2.37 6.03 -11.41
N ILE A 99 -2.20 5.83 -12.71
CA ILE A 99 -2.60 6.78 -13.74
C ILE A 99 -3.78 6.15 -14.48
N ASN A 100 -4.94 6.80 -14.42
CA ASN A 100 -6.19 6.30 -15.01
C ASN A 100 -6.36 6.73 -16.46
N ASN A 101 -5.75 7.86 -16.84
CA ASN A 101 -5.86 8.50 -18.15
C ASN A 101 -4.59 8.31 -18.99
N ILE A 102 -3.95 7.14 -18.92
CA ILE A 102 -2.72 6.83 -19.70
C ILE A 102 -2.96 7.04 -21.19
N ASP A 103 -4.03 6.45 -21.73
CA ASP A 103 -4.32 6.52 -23.17
C ASP A 103 -4.54 7.97 -23.63
N ASP A 104 -5.27 8.78 -22.85
CA ASP A 104 -5.50 10.19 -23.16
C ASP A 104 -4.18 11.01 -23.17
N ILE A 105 -3.30 10.73 -22.20
CA ILE A 105 -1.99 11.39 -22.11
C ILE A 105 -1.13 10.98 -23.31
N VAL A 106 -1.10 9.69 -23.65
CA VAL A 106 -0.31 9.15 -24.76
C VAL A 106 -0.80 9.72 -26.09
N ASP A 107 -2.10 9.76 -26.32
CA ASP A 107 -2.71 10.37 -27.51
C ASP A 107 -2.37 11.86 -27.61
N HIS A 108 -2.38 12.59 -26.48
CA HIS A 108 -1.95 13.98 -26.45
C HIS A 108 -0.47 14.13 -26.82
N CYS A 109 0.39 13.29 -26.27
CA CYS A 109 1.83 13.26 -26.57
C CYS A 109 2.08 13.00 -28.07
N PHE A 110 1.35 12.07 -28.68
CA PHE A 110 1.51 11.74 -30.10
C PHE A 110 1.12 12.87 -31.05
N ARG A 111 0.17 13.75 -30.68
CA ARG A 111 -0.21 14.91 -31.54
C ARG A 111 0.95 15.86 -31.79
N ASN A 112 1.95 15.89 -30.91
CA ASN A 112 3.14 16.72 -31.07
C ASN A 112 4.20 16.06 -31.99
N ASN A 113 3.97 14.84 -32.51
CA ASN A 113 4.75 14.11 -33.53
C ASN A 113 6.27 13.90 -33.25
N LEU A 114 6.72 14.07 -32.00
CA LEU A 114 8.15 14.03 -31.64
C LEU A 114 8.49 13.01 -30.54
N ILE A 115 7.53 12.18 -30.14
CA ILE A 115 7.69 11.23 -29.04
C ILE A 115 7.20 9.83 -29.42
N HIS A 116 7.86 8.82 -28.87
CA HIS A 116 7.44 7.42 -28.92
C HIS A 116 7.43 6.85 -27.51
N PHE A 117 6.63 5.80 -27.29
CA PHE A 117 6.62 5.03 -26.05
C PHE A 117 7.09 3.61 -26.31
N LEU A 118 7.78 3.01 -25.34
CA LEU A 118 8.16 1.62 -25.41
C LEU A 118 7.01 0.73 -24.94
N GLU A 119 6.68 -0.26 -25.75
CA GLU A 119 5.64 -1.23 -25.44
C GLU A 119 6.15 -2.29 -24.47
N MET A 120 5.45 -2.47 -23.34
CA MET A 120 5.64 -3.62 -22.46
C MET A 120 4.88 -4.84 -23.00
N SER A 121 5.12 -6.01 -22.41
CA SER A 121 4.34 -7.20 -22.75
C SER A 121 2.83 -6.94 -22.64
N ARG A 122 2.05 -7.43 -23.62
CA ARG A 122 0.59 -7.25 -23.75
C ARG A 122 0.13 -5.90 -24.30
N GLY A 123 1.00 -5.09 -24.90
CA GLY A 123 0.59 -3.83 -25.51
C GLY A 123 0.44 -2.68 -24.53
N GLU A 124 0.91 -2.83 -23.29
CA GLU A 124 0.78 -1.81 -22.24
C GLU A 124 1.97 -0.85 -22.27
N ILE A 125 1.73 0.43 -22.01
CA ILE A 125 2.80 1.45 -21.89
C ILE A 125 3.23 1.56 -20.43
N ASN A 126 4.54 1.73 -20.20
CA ASN A 126 5.08 1.88 -18.85
C ASN A 126 4.59 3.20 -18.22
N PRO A 127 3.84 3.19 -17.09
CA PRO A 127 3.36 4.41 -16.46
C PRO A 127 4.48 5.39 -16.06
N THR A 128 5.66 4.88 -15.68
CA THR A 128 6.82 5.73 -15.38
C THR A 128 7.33 6.46 -16.63
N GLU A 129 7.25 5.84 -17.81
CA GLU A 129 7.62 6.48 -19.09
C GLU A 129 6.65 7.60 -19.47
N VAL A 130 5.35 7.41 -19.22
CA VAL A 130 4.32 8.45 -19.37
C VAL A 130 4.63 9.66 -18.49
N VAL A 131 5.07 9.44 -17.25
CA VAL A 131 5.45 10.54 -16.36
C VAL A 131 6.70 11.27 -16.86
N SER A 132 7.74 10.56 -17.33
CA SER A 132 8.90 11.24 -17.94
C SER A 132 8.52 12.01 -19.20
N ALA A 133 7.62 11.49 -20.03
CA ALA A 133 7.12 12.16 -21.22
C ALA A 133 6.38 13.47 -20.90
N LEU A 134 5.63 13.51 -19.80
CA LEU A 134 5.01 14.74 -19.30
C LEU A 134 6.07 15.72 -18.80
N ILE A 135 7.06 15.24 -18.03
CA ILE A 135 8.15 16.09 -17.53
C ILE A 135 8.92 16.72 -18.69
N ASP A 136 9.22 15.93 -19.72
CA ASP A 136 9.96 16.36 -20.90
C ASP A 136 9.15 17.25 -21.87
N GLN A 137 7.89 17.59 -21.57
CA GLN A 137 7.16 18.61 -22.33
C GLN A 137 7.45 20.03 -21.83
N GLU A 138 8.02 20.16 -20.63
CA GLU A 138 8.23 21.44 -19.98
C GLU A 138 9.69 21.91 -20.07
N SER A 139 9.92 23.17 -19.71
CA SER A 139 11.25 23.82 -19.81
C SER A 139 12.20 23.49 -18.67
N SER A 140 11.69 22.95 -17.56
CA SER A 140 12.48 22.58 -16.38
C SER A 140 11.90 21.34 -15.70
N ILE A 141 12.73 20.60 -14.95
CA ILE A 141 12.27 19.44 -14.16
C ILE A 141 11.17 19.85 -13.17
N LYS A 142 11.29 21.02 -12.55
CA LYS A 142 10.26 21.56 -11.64
C LYS A 142 8.91 21.70 -12.36
N ASP A 143 8.90 22.41 -13.48
CA ASP A 143 7.66 22.70 -14.20
C ASP A 143 7.07 21.42 -14.78
N GLY A 144 7.93 20.50 -15.26
CA GLY A 144 7.54 19.17 -15.73
C GLY A 144 6.86 18.31 -14.65
N ILE A 145 7.39 18.32 -13.43
CA ILE A 145 6.77 17.61 -12.31
C ILE A 145 5.41 18.24 -11.95
N LEU A 146 5.31 19.57 -11.91
CA LEU A 146 4.05 20.26 -11.67
C LEU A 146 3.01 19.95 -12.74
N TYR A 147 3.42 19.93 -14.01
CA TYR A 147 2.57 19.56 -15.13
C TYR A 147 2.09 18.10 -15.00
N ALA A 148 2.97 17.16 -14.66
CA ALA A 148 2.59 15.78 -14.40
C ALA A 148 1.56 15.65 -13.27
N GLN A 149 1.76 16.34 -12.15
CA GLN A 149 0.81 16.34 -11.02
C GLN A 149 -0.56 16.93 -11.39
N GLN A 150 -0.62 17.88 -12.33
CA GLN A 150 -1.86 18.50 -12.78
C GLN A 150 -2.61 17.64 -13.80
N THR A 151 -1.88 16.98 -14.69
CA THR A 151 -2.42 16.24 -15.85
C THR A 151 -2.86 14.82 -15.51
N ILE A 152 -2.23 14.17 -14.52
CA ILE A 152 -2.53 12.79 -14.13
C ILE A 152 -3.87 12.72 -13.39
N ASP A 153 -4.81 11.91 -13.92
CA ASP A 153 -5.96 11.43 -13.16
C ASP A 153 -5.55 10.17 -12.37
N GLY A 154 -5.69 10.24 -11.05
CA GLY A 154 -5.31 9.18 -10.13
C GLY A 154 -4.36 9.68 -9.05
N SER A 155 -3.18 9.08 -8.94
CA SER A 155 -2.11 9.56 -8.07
C SER A 155 -0.73 9.28 -8.63
N CYS A 156 0.24 10.14 -8.31
CA CYS A 156 1.64 9.92 -8.71
C CYS A 156 2.59 10.61 -7.73
N THR A 157 3.26 9.82 -6.89
CA THR A 157 4.47 10.22 -6.17
C THR A 157 5.69 9.76 -6.94
N LEU A 158 6.73 10.59 -7.02
CA LEU A 158 7.89 10.30 -7.86
C LEU A 158 9.20 10.79 -7.24
N LEU A 159 10.29 10.18 -7.69
CA LEU A 159 11.66 10.66 -7.48
C LEU A 159 12.34 10.84 -8.84
N VAL A 160 13.02 11.97 -9.04
CA VAL A 160 13.90 12.23 -10.19
C VAL A 160 15.32 12.48 -9.70
N LEU A 161 16.23 11.59 -10.04
CA LEU A 161 17.66 11.70 -9.75
C LEU A 161 18.37 12.41 -10.90
N THR A 162 19.09 13.48 -10.59
CA THR A 162 19.92 14.27 -11.50
C THR A 162 21.36 14.33 -11.00
N ASP A 163 22.25 14.97 -11.75
CA ASP A 163 23.61 15.30 -11.31
C ASP A 163 23.65 16.32 -10.16
N LYS A 164 22.55 17.05 -9.92
CA LYS A 164 22.41 18.03 -8.83
C LYS A 164 21.89 17.44 -7.51
N GLY A 165 21.16 16.33 -7.57
CA GLY A 165 20.44 15.78 -6.42
C GLY A 165 19.16 15.05 -6.81
N ILE A 166 18.32 14.79 -5.82
CA ILE A 166 17.04 14.09 -5.98
C ILE A 166 15.90 15.09 -5.84
N TYR A 167 15.14 15.29 -6.90
CA TYR A 167 13.82 15.89 -6.80
C TYR A 167 12.85 14.83 -6.27
N ALA A 168 12.25 15.10 -5.11
CA ALA A 168 11.22 14.28 -4.53
C ALA A 168 9.89 15.03 -4.59
N ALA A 169 8.88 14.42 -5.21
CA ALA A 169 7.58 15.04 -5.39
C ALA A 169 6.47 14.11 -4.90
N ARG A 170 5.69 14.61 -3.93
CA ARG A 170 4.54 13.89 -3.39
C ARG A 170 3.35 14.06 -4.33
N ASP A 171 2.47 13.07 -4.37
CA ASP A 171 1.19 13.13 -5.08
C ASP A 171 0.43 14.43 -4.78
N ARG A 172 -0.30 14.97 -5.77
CA ARG A 172 -1.02 16.25 -5.71
C ARG A 172 -1.91 16.41 -4.49
N PHE A 173 -2.59 15.34 -4.05
CA PHE A 173 -3.45 15.34 -2.86
C PHE A 173 -2.81 14.57 -1.69
N GLY A 174 -1.54 14.21 -1.79
CA GLY A 174 -0.83 13.45 -0.77
C GLY A 174 -1.42 12.06 -0.53
N ARG A 175 -2.03 11.42 -1.55
CA ARG A 175 -2.66 10.08 -1.46
C ARG A 175 -1.70 9.02 -0.91
N THR A 176 -0.40 9.18 -1.19
CA THR A 176 0.71 8.38 -0.68
C THR A 176 1.66 9.23 0.16
N PRO A 177 2.39 8.64 1.13
CA PRO A 177 3.42 9.31 1.92
C PRO A 177 4.70 9.57 1.09
N LEU A 178 5.48 10.56 1.51
CA LEU A 178 6.87 10.72 1.10
C LEU A 178 7.64 11.46 2.21
N ILE A 179 8.61 10.78 2.81
CA ILE A 179 9.24 11.21 4.06
C ILE A 179 10.74 11.29 3.86
N VAL A 180 11.35 12.40 4.30
CA VAL A 180 12.79 12.61 4.34
C VAL A 180 13.33 12.19 5.70
N GLY A 181 14.36 11.34 5.67
CA GLY A 181 15.19 10.99 6.81
C GLY A 181 16.54 11.67 6.73
N ARG A 182 17.17 11.92 7.87
CA ARG A 182 18.52 12.50 7.97
C ARG A 182 19.41 11.67 8.89
N LYS A 183 20.67 11.52 8.50
CA LYS A 183 21.77 11.12 9.37
C LYS A 183 22.98 12.02 9.13
N GLU A 184 24.06 11.80 9.87
CA GLU A 184 25.28 12.58 9.65
C GLU A 184 25.79 12.40 8.22
N GLY A 185 25.97 13.51 7.50
CA GLY A 185 26.50 13.53 6.13
C GLY A 185 25.57 12.97 5.04
N ALA A 186 24.32 12.61 5.35
CA ALA A 186 23.39 12.06 4.35
C ALA A 186 21.91 12.35 4.63
N TYR A 187 21.15 12.46 3.56
CA TYR A 187 19.69 12.50 3.55
C TYR A 187 19.14 11.34 2.73
N CYS A 188 17.98 10.82 3.14
CA CYS A 188 17.22 9.88 2.34
C CYS A 188 15.79 10.34 2.19
N VAL A 189 15.12 9.89 1.14
CA VAL A 189 13.68 10.05 0.92
C VAL A 189 13.09 8.68 0.75
N SER A 190 11.97 8.42 1.43
CA SER A 190 11.40 7.09 1.51
C SER A 190 9.89 7.16 1.46
N PHE A 191 9.28 6.15 0.83
CA PHE A 191 7.84 5.95 0.91
C PHE A 191 7.43 5.58 2.34
N GLU A 192 8.25 4.80 3.05
CA GLU A 192 7.98 4.44 4.44
C GLU A 192 9.15 4.73 5.38
N SER A 193 8.83 5.18 6.60
CA SER A 193 9.86 5.43 7.62
C SER A 193 10.46 4.16 8.22
N CYS A 194 9.94 2.96 7.92
CA CYS A 194 10.48 1.70 8.45
C CYS A 194 11.94 1.44 8.07
N ALA A 195 12.42 2.02 6.97
CA ALA A 195 13.80 1.94 6.54
C ALA A 195 14.77 2.74 7.45
N PHE A 196 14.28 3.73 8.20
CA PHE A 196 15.14 4.74 8.82
C PHE A 196 15.96 4.19 10.00
N THR A 197 15.29 3.64 11.01
CA THR A 197 15.90 3.29 12.30
C THR A 197 17.11 2.37 12.14
N ASN A 198 16.99 1.32 11.32
CA ASN A 198 18.07 0.34 11.15
C ASN A 198 19.19 0.81 10.20
N LEU A 199 18.94 1.85 9.40
CA LEU A 199 19.94 2.50 8.56
C LEU A 199 20.57 3.74 9.22
N GLY A 200 20.19 4.02 10.46
CA GLY A 200 20.69 5.14 11.26
C GLY A 200 20.12 6.51 10.88
N TYR A 201 19.02 6.55 10.11
CA TYR A 201 18.32 7.79 9.81
C TYR A 201 17.28 8.12 10.88
N HIS A 202 17.06 9.41 11.10
CA HIS A 202 15.96 9.92 11.90
C HIS A 202 14.96 10.66 11.00
N PRO A 203 13.64 10.58 11.26
CA PRO A 203 12.65 11.39 10.57
C PRO A 203 13.03 12.87 10.63
N PHE A 204 13.02 13.55 9.48
CA PHE A 204 13.46 14.93 9.36
C PHE A 204 12.37 15.84 8.80
N TYR A 205 11.72 15.43 7.71
CA TYR A 205 10.70 16.22 7.05
C TYR A 205 9.70 15.31 6.35
N GLU A 206 8.39 15.57 6.44
CA GLU A 206 7.36 14.86 5.69
C GLU A 206 6.76 15.84 4.68
N LEU A 207 6.82 15.49 3.39
CA LEU A 207 6.38 16.40 2.33
C LEU A 207 4.87 16.57 2.41
N GLY A 208 4.35 17.78 2.22
CA GLY A 208 2.92 18.02 2.08
C GLY A 208 2.35 17.61 0.71
N PRO A 209 1.02 17.69 0.53
CA PRO A 209 0.37 17.28 -0.72
C PRO A 209 0.85 18.12 -1.90
N GLY A 210 1.29 17.48 -2.99
CA GLY A 210 1.81 18.15 -4.19
C GLY A 210 3.18 18.80 -4.03
N GLU A 211 3.79 18.75 -2.84
CA GLU A 211 5.08 19.40 -2.60
C GLU A 211 6.20 18.79 -3.44
N ILE A 212 7.14 19.64 -3.85
CA ILE A 212 8.38 19.25 -4.52
C ILE A 212 9.55 19.79 -3.72
N VAL A 213 10.49 18.91 -3.36
CA VAL A 213 11.76 19.29 -2.74
C VAL A 213 12.94 18.78 -3.57
N LEU A 214 14.04 19.51 -3.55
CA LEU A 214 15.34 19.07 -4.03
C LEU A 214 16.20 18.69 -2.83
N ILE A 215 16.67 17.45 -2.81
CA ILE A 215 17.49 16.90 -1.73
C ILE A 215 18.92 16.77 -2.24
N THR A 216 19.86 17.36 -1.51
CA THR A 216 21.30 17.32 -1.77
C THR A 216 22.05 16.82 -0.53
N PRO A 217 23.36 16.51 -0.61
CA PRO A 217 24.16 16.17 0.57
C PRO A 217 24.24 17.29 1.62
N ASP A 218 23.91 18.54 1.26
CA ASP A 218 23.99 19.69 2.15
C ASP A 218 22.63 20.10 2.75
N GLY A 219 21.52 19.60 2.21
CA GLY A 219 20.20 19.88 2.79
C GLY A 219 19.03 19.59 1.86
N ILE A 220 17.88 20.13 2.25
CA ILE A 220 16.65 20.12 1.46
C ILE A 220 16.28 21.54 1.07
N GLU A 221 15.92 21.73 -0.20
CA GLU A 221 15.38 22.96 -0.74
C GLU A 221 13.93 22.72 -1.17
N GLN A 222 13.00 23.54 -0.70
CA GLN A 222 11.62 23.48 -1.18
C GLN A 222 11.53 24.15 -2.55
N VAL A 223 11.25 23.34 -3.58
CA VAL A 223 11.20 23.74 -4.99
C VAL A 223 9.80 24.24 -5.35
N SER A 224 8.77 23.62 -4.78
CA SER A 224 7.37 24.02 -4.86
C SER A 224 6.67 23.76 -3.52
N PRO A 225 5.90 24.71 -2.98
CA PRO A 225 5.22 24.55 -1.70
C PRO A 225 4.12 23.48 -1.77
N PRO A 226 3.72 22.92 -0.62
CA PRO A 226 2.57 22.02 -0.56
C PRO A 226 1.26 22.75 -0.84
N GLY A 227 0.28 22.01 -1.37
CA GLY A 227 -1.11 22.42 -1.45
C GLY A 227 -1.83 22.40 -0.10
N ASP A 228 -3.08 22.88 -0.10
CA ASP A 228 -3.94 23.00 1.08
C ASP A 228 -4.77 21.74 1.35
N LYS A 229 -5.12 21.00 0.29
CA LYS A 229 -5.99 19.82 0.34
C LYS A 229 -5.17 18.54 0.38
N MET A 230 -5.34 17.78 1.45
CA MET A 230 -4.77 16.45 1.61
C MET A 230 -5.86 15.39 1.67
N LYS A 231 -5.59 14.23 1.08
CA LYS A 231 -6.44 13.04 1.08
C LYS A 231 -5.58 11.78 1.20
N ILE A 232 -4.73 11.71 2.23
CA ILE A 232 -3.84 10.55 2.41
C ILE A 232 -4.66 9.26 2.54
N CYS A 233 -4.15 8.17 1.97
CA CYS A 233 -4.88 6.92 1.96
C CYS A 233 -4.98 6.29 3.36
N SER A 234 -6.19 6.25 3.90
CA SER A 234 -6.50 5.58 5.17
C SER A 234 -6.13 4.08 5.17
N PHE A 235 -6.10 3.43 4.00
CA PHE A 235 -5.74 2.02 3.87
C PHE A 235 -4.26 1.72 4.17
N LEU A 236 -3.41 2.75 4.20
CA LEU A 236 -2.03 2.64 4.68
C LEU A 236 -2.00 2.16 6.13
N TRP A 237 -2.78 2.77 7.02
CA TRP A 237 -2.84 2.30 8.41
C TRP A 237 -3.65 1.01 8.57
N VAL A 238 -4.77 0.86 7.86
CA VAL A 238 -5.63 -0.33 8.00
C VAL A 238 -4.89 -1.62 7.62
N TYR A 239 -4.12 -1.62 6.52
CA TYR A 239 -3.56 -2.86 5.99
C TYR A 239 -2.15 -2.71 5.38
N PHE A 240 -1.92 -1.74 4.50
CA PHE A 240 -0.73 -1.78 3.65
C PHE A 240 0.58 -1.42 4.34
N GLY A 241 0.52 -0.43 5.21
CA GLY A 241 1.68 0.15 5.83
C GLY A 241 2.38 -0.85 6.72
N TYR A 242 3.72 -0.78 6.70
CA TYR A 242 4.52 -1.59 7.60
C TYR A 242 4.28 -1.15 9.06
N PRO A 243 4.17 -2.07 10.03
CA PRO A 243 3.81 -1.74 11.41
C PRO A 243 4.68 -0.67 12.09
N SER A 244 5.99 -0.65 11.81
CA SER A 244 6.93 0.35 12.36
C SER A 244 6.96 1.68 11.60
N SER A 245 6.21 1.80 10.50
CA SER A 245 6.12 3.04 9.72
C SER A 245 5.19 4.05 10.39
N THR A 246 5.49 5.32 10.17
CA THR A 246 4.71 6.47 10.63
C THR A 246 4.41 7.35 9.43
N TYR A 247 3.14 7.71 9.27
CA TYR A 247 2.69 8.67 8.27
C TYR A 247 1.91 9.76 8.98
N GLU A 248 2.12 11.03 8.62
CA GLU A 248 1.46 12.19 9.21
C GLU A 248 1.55 12.20 10.76
N GLY A 249 2.68 11.74 11.31
CA GLY A 249 2.90 11.61 12.75
C GLY A 249 2.14 10.45 13.43
N VAL A 250 1.45 9.59 12.68
CA VAL A 250 0.67 8.46 13.20
C VAL A 250 1.32 7.14 12.83
N ASN A 251 1.83 6.41 13.82
CA ASN A 251 2.38 5.08 13.63
C ASN A 251 1.29 4.04 13.31
N VAL A 252 1.60 3.12 12.38
CA VAL A 252 0.70 2.06 11.93
C VAL A 252 0.28 1.12 13.06
N GLU A 253 1.21 0.52 13.78
CA GLU A 253 0.91 -0.41 14.88
C GLU A 253 0.06 0.25 15.97
N VAL A 254 0.40 1.49 16.35
CA VAL A 254 -0.34 2.27 17.35
C VAL A 254 -1.77 2.56 16.90
N MET A 255 -1.96 2.99 15.65
CA MET A 255 -3.28 3.23 15.08
C MET A 255 -4.10 1.95 15.08
N ARG A 256 -3.52 0.81 14.66
CA ARG A 256 -4.22 -0.47 14.61
C ARG A 256 -4.69 -0.93 15.99
N ASN A 257 -3.84 -0.80 17.01
CA ASN A 257 -4.21 -1.08 18.40
C ASN A 257 -5.35 -0.16 18.88
N ARG A 258 -5.27 1.15 18.60
CA ARG A 258 -6.34 2.10 18.94
C ARG A 258 -7.67 1.74 18.27
N ASN A 259 -7.62 1.37 16.98
CA ASN A 259 -8.80 0.95 16.23
C ASN A 259 -9.44 -0.32 16.82
N GLY A 260 -8.61 -1.29 17.23
CA GLY A 260 -9.04 -2.49 17.95
C GLY A 260 -9.80 -2.16 19.24
N ALA A 261 -9.24 -1.26 20.05
CA ALA A 261 -9.87 -0.81 21.29
C ALA A 261 -11.22 -0.12 21.02
N ILE A 262 -11.33 0.73 19.99
CA ILE A 262 -12.60 1.37 19.62
C ILE A 262 -13.66 0.33 19.23
N MET A 263 -13.28 -0.71 18.46
CA MET A 263 -14.20 -1.81 18.13
C MET A 263 -14.72 -2.53 19.38
N ALA A 264 -13.84 -2.81 20.36
CA ALA A 264 -14.21 -3.53 21.58
C ALA A 264 -15.22 -2.77 22.45
N ARG A 265 -15.11 -1.44 22.57
CA ARG A 265 -16.03 -0.60 23.38
C ARG A 265 -17.50 -0.76 23.02
N LYS A 266 -17.78 -1.04 21.75
CA LYS A 266 -19.14 -1.15 21.19
C LYS A 266 -19.58 -2.59 20.99
N ASP A 267 -18.79 -3.57 21.45
CA ASP A 267 -19.07 -4.98 21.27
C ASP A 267 -19.32 -5.71 22.59
N LYS A 268 -20.42 -6.44 22.66
CA LYS A 268 -20.90 -7.14 23.87
C LYS A 268 -20.94 -8.66 23.67
N VAL A 269 -19.94 -9.19 22.97
CA VAL A 269 -19.87 -10.60 22.63
C VAL A 269 -19.14 -11.37 23.72
N GLU A 270 -19.67 -12.53 24.11
CA GLU A 270 -19.00 -13.44 25.02
C GLU A 270 -18.22 -14.49 24.24
N VAL A 271 -16.89 -14.42 24.30
CA VAL A 271 -15.99 -15.37 23.64
C VAL A 271 -14.92 -15.85 24.60
N ASP A 272 -14.27 -16.97 24.26
CA ASP A 272 -13.24 -17.55 25.12
C ASP A 272 -11.87 -16.88 24.89
N PHE A 273 -11.62 -16.36 23.68
CA PHE A 273 -10.45 -15.54 23.37
C PHE A 273 -10.64 -14.68 22.12
N VAL A 274 -9.72 -13.72 21.95
CA VAL A 274 -9.56 -12.87 20.77
C VAL A 274 -8.26 -13.23 20.04
N SER A 275 -8.27 -13.22 18.72
CA SER A 275 -7.08 -13.43 17.87
C SER A 275 -7.12 -12.49 16.68
N GLY A 276 -5.95 -12.21 16.10
CA GLY A 276 -5.86 -11.60 14.78
C GLY A 276 -5.76 -12.66 13.70
N ILE A 277 -6.25 -12.35 12.49
CA ILE A 277 -5.85 -13.06 11.29
C ILE A 277 -4.45 -12.56 10.90
N PRO A 278 -3.41 -13.40 10.91
CA PRO A 278 -2.04 -12.93 10.70
C PRO A 278 -1.75 -12.46 9.27
N ASP A 279 -0.94 -11.43 9.06
CA ASP A 279 -0.21 -10.67 10.09
C ASP A 279 -0.89 -9.32 10.44
N SER A 280 -1.66 -8.75 9.51
CA SER A 280 -2.28 -7.42 9.61
C SER A 280 -3.37 -7.31 10.70
N GLY A 281 -4.15 -8.37 10.92
CA GLY A 281 -5.20 -8.38 11.95
C GLY A 281 -4.69 -8.46 13.38
N VAL A 282 -3.41 -8.76 13.60
CA VAL A 282 -2.82 -8.99 14.93
C VAL A 282 -2.91 -7.76 15.82
N ALA A 283 -2.47 -6.59 15.34
CA ALA A 283 -2.48 -5.36 16.10
C ALA A 283 -3.89 -4.91 16.49
N HIS A 284 -4.85 -5.06 15.57
CA HIS A 284 -6.27 -4.81 15.85
C HIS A 284 -6.81 -5.75 16.94
N ALA A 285 -6.44 -7.03 16.90
CA ALA A 285 -6.85 -7.99 17.91
C ALA A 285 -6.23 -7.74 19.28
N ILE A 286 -4.95 -7.32 19.34
CA ILE A 286 -4.29 -6.94 20.60
C ILE A 286 -5.02 -5.75 21.23
N GLY A 287 -5.28 -4.70 20.44
CA GLY A 287 -6.04 -3.54 20.89
C GLY A 287 -7.45 -3.91 21.39
N TYR A 288 -8.16 -4.75 20.65
CA TYR A 288 -9.48 -5.26 21.03
C TYR A 288 -9.41 -6.04 22.35
N SER A 289 -8.47 -6.99 22.45
CA SER A 289 -8.26 -7.85 23.61
C SER A 289 -8.00 -7.03 24.88
N ASN A 290 -7.11 -6.04 24.79
CA ASN A 290 -6.74 -5.17 25.91
C ASN A 290 -7.93 -4.35 26.42
N GLU A 291 -8.74 -3.79 25.53
CA GLU A 291 -9.93 -3.01 25.91
C GLU A 291 -11.07 -3.90 26.43
N ALA A 292 -11.35 -5.03 25.77
CA ALA A 292 -12.41 -5.96 26.15
C ALA A 292 -12.05 -6.80 27.39
N LYS A 293 -10.78 -6.83 27.80
CA LYS A 293 -10.24 -7.69 28.86
C LYS A 293 -10.48 -9.18 28.61
N ILE A 294 -10.39 -9.58 27.35
CA ILE A 294 -10.51 -10.97 26.90
C ILE A 294 -9.12 -11.45 26.48
N PRO A 295 -8.68 -12.68 26.85
CA PRO A 295 -7.34 -13.15 26.50
C PRO A 295 -7.06 -13.09 24.99
N TYR A 296 -5.88 -12.56 24.62
CA TYR A 296 -5.36 -12.73 23.27
C TYR A 296 -4.71 -14.10 23.15
N VAL A 297 -5.10 -14.88 22.14
CA VAL A 297 -4.58 -16.22 21.87
C VAL A 297 -4.24 -16.33 20.40
N ARG A 298 -3.23 -17.14 20.06
CA ARG A 298 -2.79 -17.37 18.68
C ARG A 298 -3.15 -18.80 18.23
N PRO A 299 -4.39 -19.05 17.77
CA PRO A 299 -4.81 -20.35 17.24
C PRO A 299 -4.30 -20.62 15.83
N PHE A 300 -3.68 -19.62 15.17
CA PHE A 300 -3.08 -19.75 13.85
C PHE A 300 -1.60 -19.36 13.89
N ILE A 301 -0.79 -20.14 13.18
CA ILE A 301 0.60 -19.83 12.84
C ILE A 301 0.69 -19.75 11.32
N LYS A 302 1.34 -18.70 10.82
CA LYS A 302 1.65 -18.60 9.40
C LYS A 302 2.71 -19.64 9.04
N TYR A 303 2.42 -20.55 8.11
CA TYR A 303 3.32 -21.67 7.76
C TYR A 303 4.71 -21.21 7.34
N ASN A 304 4.81 -20.11 6.59
CA ASN A 304 6.08 -19.47 6.30
C ASN A 304 5.90 -17.94 6.21
N PRO A 305 6.59 -17.14 7.06
CA PRO A 305 6.54 -15.69 6.98
C PRO A 305 7.13 -15.11 5.68
N THR A 306 8.00 -15.85 4.97
CA THR A 306 8.69 -15.41 3.75
C THR A 306 8.05 -15.87 2.44
N TRP A 307 6.91 -16.56 2.48
CA TRP A 307 6.26 -17.04 1.26
C TRP A 307 5.77 -15.85 0.41
N SER A 308 6.29 -15.73 -0.82
CA SER A 308 5.93 -14.63 -1.72
C SER A 308 4.45 -14.64 -2.10
N ARG A 309 3.85 -13.47 -2.28
CA ARG A 309 2.45 -13.36 -2.76
C ARG A 309 2.25 -13.95 -4.17
N SER A 310 3.35 -14.24 -4.86
CA SER A 310 3.42 -14.50 -6.30
C SER A 310 3.79 -15.93 -6.68
N PHE A 311 3.81 -16.89 -5.74
CA PHE A 311 3.82 -18.30 -6.15
C PHE A 311 2.47 -18.61 -6.82
N ILE A 312 2.43 -18.52 -8.15
CA ILE A 312 1.26 -18.84 -8.96
C ILE A 312 1.43 -20.30 -9.38
N PRO A 313 0.83 -21.27 -8.67
CA PRO A 313 0.85 -22.63 -9.16
C PRO A 313 -0.02 -22.74 -10.42
N GLN A 314 0.32 -23.70 -11.27
CA GLN A 314 -0.23 -23.83 -12.61
C GLN A 314 -1.68 -24.32 -12.64
N THR A 315 -2.18 -24.94 -11.56
CA THR A 315 -3.55 -25.44 -11.48
C THR A 315 -4.33 -24.86 -10.31
N GLN A 316 -5.66 -24.83 -10.45
CA GLN A 316 -6.55 -24.27 -9.43
C GLN A 316 -6.56 -25.13 -8.16
N GLU A 317 -6.37 -26.45 -8.26
CA GLU A 317 -6.28 -27.35 -7.11
C GLU A 317 -5.07 -27.01 -6.23
N VAL A 318 -3.92 -26.75 -6.85
CA VAL A 318 -2.71 -26.35 -6.12
C VAL A 318 -2.87 -24.97 -5.51
N ARG A 319 -3.59 -24.03 -6.14
CA ARG A 319 -3.92 -22.73 -5.52
C ARG A 319 -4.74 -22.90 -4.24
N GLN A 320 -5.74 -23.78 -4.27
CA GLN A 320 -6.57 -24.08 -3.10
C GLN A 320 -5.75 -24.76 -1.99
N LEU A 321 -4.86 -25.69 -2.34
CA LEU A 321 -3.96 -26.33 -1.39
C LEU A 321 -3.02 -25.32 -0.73
N ILE A 322 -2.38 -24.45 -1.52
CA ILE A 322 -1.50 -23.41 -1.00
C ILE A 322 -2.27 -22.42 -0.11
N ALA A 323 -3.50 -22.05 -0.48
CA ALA A 323 -4.34 -21.20 0.37
C ALA A 323 -4.60 -21.84 1.74
N LYS A 324 -4.88 -23.15 1.78
CA LYS A 324 -5.01 -23.93 3.03
C LYS A 324 -3.71 -23.99 3.82
N MET A 325 -2.55 -24.07 3.15
CA MET A 325 -1.26 -24.15 3.82
C MET A 325 -0.84 -22.85 4.51
N LYS A 326 -1.38 -21.69 4.12
CA LYS A 326 -0.93 -20.39 4.66
C LYS A 326 -1.10 -20.24 6.17
N LEU A 327 -2.18 -20.78 6.73
CA LEU A 327 -2.53 -20.67 8.15
C LEU A 327 -2.63 -22.07 8.77
N MET A 328 -1.67 -22.40 9.63
CA MET A 328 -1.64 -23.64 10.39
C MET A 328 -2.43 -23.48 11.68
N PRO A 329 -3.46 -24.31 11.94
CA PRO A 329 -4.21 -24.25 13.18
C PRO A 329 -3.45 -24.88 14.34
N ILE A 330 -3.73 -24.41 15.55
CA ILE A 330 -3.44 -25.12 16.79
C ILE A 330 -4.76 -25.66 17.33
N ILE A 331 -5.03 -26.94 17.05
CA ILE A 331 -6.34 -27.58 17.29
C ILE A 331 -6.75 -27.48 18.77
N ASP A 332 -5.80 -27.62 19.70
CA ASP A 332 -6.06 -27.54 21.15
C ASP A 332 -6.57 -26.17 21.60
N LEU A 333 -6.24 -25.12 20.84
CA LEU A 333 -6.74 -23.77 21.09
C LEU A 333 -8.11 -23.53 20.43
N ILE A 334 -8.56 -24.39 19.50
CA ILE A 334 -9.78 -24.19 18.70
C ILE A 334 -10.95 -25.03 19.24
N LYS A 335 -10.68 -26.28 19.60
CA LYS A 335 -11.71 -27.28 19.90
C LYS A 335 -12.63 -26.85 21.06
N GLY A 336 -13.92 -26.78 20.79
CA GLY A 336 -14.98 -26.44 21.75
C GLY A 336 -15.02 -24.97 22.17
N LYS A 337 -14.23 -24.09 21.54
CA LYS A 337 -14.09 -22.69 21.94
C LYS A 337 -14.96 -21.75 21.10
N ARG A 338 -15.38 -20.64 21.70
CA ARG A 338 -15.99 -19.47 21.04
C ARG A 338 -14.87 -18.49 20.67
N LEU A 339 -14.69 -18.25 19.38
CA LEU A 339 -13.51 -17.58 18.83
C LEU A 339 -13.89 -16.21 18.28
N LEU A 340 -13.17 -15.15 18.66
CA LEU A 340 -13.25 -13.86 17.97
C LEU A 340 -11.98 -13.58 17.17
N PHE A 341 -12.13 -13.31 15.88
CA PHE A 341 -11.04 -12.89 15.01
C PHE A 341 -11.21 -11.44 14.57
N CYS A 342 -10.15 -10.64 14.74
CA CYS A 342 -10.00 -9.37 14.04
C CYS A 342 -9.25 -9.59 12.72
N ASP A 343 -9.77 -9.02 11.65
CA ASP A 343 -9.15 -9.01 10.32
C ASP A 343 -9.09 -7.56 9.82
N ASP A 344 -8.11 -7.22 8.97
CA ASP A 344 -7.98 -5.83 8.50
C ASP A 344 -9.17 -5.41 7.63
N SER A 345 -9.59 -6.29 6.72
CA SER A 345 -10.63 -6.02 5.74
C SER A 345 -11.19 -7.31 5.14
N ILE A 346 -12.41 -7.23 4.60
CA ILE A 346 -13.01 -8.33 3.84
C ILE A 346 -13.28 -7.85 2.42
N VAL A 347 -12.39 -8.20 1.49
CA VAL A 347 -12.51 -7.84 0.06
C VAL A 347 -13.43 -8.79 -0.69
N ARG A 348 -12.96 -10.02 -0.97
CA ARG A 348 -13.72 -11.05 -1.70
C ARG A 348 -14.40 -12.07 -0.81
N GLY A 349 -13.95 -12.22 0.44
CA GLY A 349 -14.48 -13.16 1.43
C GLY A 349 -14.13 -14.65 1.23
N THR A 350 -13.54 -15.05 0.10
CA THR A 350 -13.27 -16.46 -0.21
C THR A 350 -12.31 -17.12 0.78
N GLN A 351 -11.17 -16.50 1.05
CA GLN A 351 -10.19 -16.99 2.02
C GLN A 351 -10.78 -17.08 3.44
N MET A 352 -11.61 -16.09 3.80
CA MET A 352 -12.22 -16.08 5.12
C MET A 352 -13.26 -17.19 5.28
N LYS A 353 -14.07 -17.46 4.24
CA LYS A 353 -15.00 -18.59 4.22
C LYS A 353 -14.29 -19.93 4.43
N GLU A 354 -13.18 -20.15 3.71
CA GLU A 354 -12.38 -21.37 3.84
C GLU A 354 -11.79 -21.50 5.25
N THR A 355 -11.28 -20.41 5.81
CA THR A 355 -10.71 -20.37 7.17
C THR A 355 -11.77 -20.72 8.22
N VAL A 356 -13.00 -20.19 8.09
CA VAL A 356 -14.08 -20.48 9.04
C VAL A 356 -14.61 -21.90 8.90
N GLN A 357 -14.78 -22.42 7.68
CA GLN A 357 -15.14 -23.83 7.46
C GLN A 357 -14.12 -24.77 8.13
N PHE A 358 -12.85 -24.42 8.02
CA PHE A 358 -11.76 -25.16 8.64
C PHE A 358 -11.83 -25.11 10.17
N LEU A 359 -12.09 -23.96 10.78
CA LEU A 359 -12.30 -23.84 12.24
C LEU A 359 -13.43 -24.74 12.74
N TYR A 360 -14.58 -24.76 12.05
CA TYR A 360 -15.69 -25.65 12.41
C TYR A 360 -15.36 -27.12 12.20
N SER A 361 -14.54 -27.47 11.19
CA SER A 361 -14.10 -28.87 11.00
C SER A 361 -13.26 -29.41 12.17
N TYR A 362 -12.66 -28.53 12.98
CA TYR A 362 -11.98 -28.86 14.24
C TYR A 362 -12.84 -28.61 15.48
N ASN A 363 -14.17 -28.55 15.32
CA ASN A 363 -15.16 -28.37 16.38
C ASN A 363 -15.05 -27.04 17.14
N ALA A 364 -14.71 -25.93 16.48
CA ALA A 364 -14.98 -24.60 17.05
C ALA A 364 -16.48 -24.47 17.38
N ARG A 365 -16.81 -23.89 18.53
CA ARG A 365 -18.22 -23.71 18.96
C ARG A 365 -18.86 -22.54 18.23
N GLU A 366 -18.17 -21.40 18.20
CA GLU A 366 -18.62 -20.17 17.55
C GLU A 366 -17.42 -19.47 16.90
N VAL A 367 -17.64 -18.81 15.76
CA VAL A 367 -16.62 -18.03 15.05
C VAL A 367 -17.17 -16.64 14.74
N HIS A 368 -16.69 -15.64 15.47
CA HIS A 368 -17.07 -14.23 15.36
C HIS A 368 -15.98 -13.46 14.62
N ILE A 369 -16.35 -12.71 13.59
CA ILE A 369 -15.40 -11.90 12.80
C ILE A 369 -15.65 -10.42 13.04
N ARG A 370 -14.56 -9.65 13.19
CA ARG A 370 -14.53 -8.19 13.30
C ARG A 370 -13.58 -7.63 12.24
N SER A 371 -14.15 -6.95 11.25
CA SER A 371 -13.36 -6.25 10.22
C SER A 371 -12.94 -4.88 10.75
N ALA A 372 -11.65 -4.57 10.69
CA ALA A 372 -11.07 -3.33 11.21
C ALA A 372 -11.38 -2.10 10.34
N CYS A 373 -11.91 -2.27 9.14
CA CYS A 373 -12.49 -1.20 8.33
C CYS A 373 -13.98 -1.45 8.01
N PRO A 374 -14.70 -0.43 7.51
CA PRO A 374 -16.04 -0.59 6.94
C PRO A 374 -16.06 -1.53 5.72
N PRO A 375 -17.25 -1.98 5.28
CA PRO A 375 -17.38 -2.74 4.04
C PRO A 375 -16.83 -1.97 2.84
N LEU A 376 -16.05 -2.65 1.99
CA LEU A 376 -15.54 -2.08 0.74
C LEU A 376 -16.65 -2.08 -0.31
N LEU A 377 -17.05 -0.89 -0.76
CA LEU A 377 -18.13 -0.70 -1.73
C LEU A 377 -17.64 -0.19 -3.09
N PHE A 378 -16.46 0.44 -3.12
CA PHE A 378 -15.89 1.03 -4.32
C PHE A 378 -14.47 0.52 -4.55
N THR A 379 -14.15 0.20 -5.79
CA THR A 379 -12.77 -0.07 -6.20
C THR A 379 -11.91 1.19 -6.12
N CYS A 380 -10.70 1.10 -5.58
CA CYS A 380 -9.83 2.26 -5.43
C CYS A 380 -9.47 2.85 -6.80
N LYS A 381 -9.61 4.17 -6.99
CA LYS A 381 -9.19 4.90 -8.20
C LYS A 381 -7.79 5.49 -8.13
N TYR A 382 -7.22 5.59 -6.93
CA TYR A 382 -5.98 6.34 -6.72
C TYR A 382 -4.78 5.42 -6.56
N LEU A 383 -4.96 4.19 -6.05
CA LEU A 383 -3.86 3.30 -5.69
C LEU A 383 -4.16 1.85 -6.09
N ASN A 384 -3.13 1.16 -6.58
CA ASN A 384 -3.19 -0.22 -7.03
C ASN A 384 -2.97 -1.22 -5.88
N PHE A 385 -3.77 -1.07 -4.81
CA PHE A 385 -3.75 -1.90 -3.60
C PHE A 385 -4.44 -3.25 -3.80
N SER A 386 -5.56 -3.27 -4.52
CA SER A 386 -6.35 -4.49 -4.75
C SER A 386 -6.33 -4.85 -6.23
N ARG A 387 -6.18 -6.15 -6.53
CA ARG A 387 -6.37 -6.70 -7.89
C ARG A 387 -7.85 -6.78 -8.30
N ALA A 388 -8.77 -6.21 -7.50
CA ALA A 388 -10.17 -6.14 -7.86
C ALA A 388 -10.33 -5.30 -9.13
N ARG A 389 -10.77 -5.94 -10.21
CA ARG A 389 -10.95 -5.28 -11.53
C ARG A 389 -12.34 -4.69 -11.69
N SER A 390 -13.25 -5.04 -10.80
CA SER A 390 -14.63 -4.62 -10.80
C SER A 390 -15.13 -4.51 -9.37
N ASP A 391 -16.05 -3.57 -9.13
CA ASP A 391 -16.78 -3.49 -7.86
C ASP A 391 -17.48 -4.81 -7.51
N MET A 392 -17.86 -5.62 -8.50
CA MET A 392 -18.50 -6.91 -8.28
C MET A 392 -17.55 -8.00 -7.74
N ASP A 393 -16.25 -7.74 -7.68
CA ASP A 393 -15.33 -8.57 -6.92
C ASP A 393 -15.53 -8.40 -5.40
N LEU A 394 -16.08 -7.26 -4.97
CA LEU A 394 -16.27 -6.93 -3.56
C LEU A 394 -17.46 -7.70 -2.98
N VAL A 395 -17.25 -8.39 -1.86
CA VAL A 395 -18.28 -9.21 -1.22
C VAL A 395 -19.51 -8.40 -0.83
N ALA A 396 -19.30 -7.15 -0.40
CA ALA A 396 -20.38 -6.24 -0.03
C ALA A 396 -21.24 -5.88 -1.25
N ARG A 397 -20.62 -5.59 -2.40
CA ARG A 397 -21.37 -5.28 -3.64
C ARG A 397 -22.14 -6.48 -4.16
N ARG A 398 -21.59 -7.70 -4.06
CA ARG A 398 -22.33 -8.94 -4.36
C ARG A 398 -23.51 -9.16 -3.41
N ALA A 399 -23.34 -8.87 -2.13
CA ALA A 399 -24.42 -8.95 -1.14
C ALA A 399 -25.55 -7.96 -1.46
N ILE A 400 -25.21 -6.70 -1.74
CA ILE A 400 -26.18 -5.67 -2.16
C ILE A 400 -26.97 -6.11 -3.38
N ARG A 401 -26.28 -6.57 -4.44
CA ARG A 401 -26.94 -7.06 -5.65
C ARG A 401 -27.92 -8.20 -5.38
N LYS A 402 -27.57 -9.11 -4.47
CA LYS A 402 -28.43 -10.24 -4.08
C LYS A 402 -29.65 -9.81 -3.26
N LEU A 403 -29.51 -8.79 -2.40
CA LEU A 403 -30.60 -8.27 -1.58
C LEU A 403 -31.57 -7.40 -2.39
N GLU A 404 -31.07 -6.61 -3.32
CA GLU A 404 -31.87 -5.68 -4.13
C GLU A 404 -32.43 -6.34 -5.40
N GLY A 405 -31.80 -7.42 -5.88
CA GLY A 405 -32.18 -8.11 -7.12
C GLY A 405 -31.80 -7.36 -8.41
N LYS A 406 -31.11 -6.22 -8.29
CA LYS A 406 -30.73 -5.32 -9.39
C LYS A 406 -29.40 -4.61 -9.11
N ASP A 407 -28.81 -4.01 -10.14
CA ASP A 407 -27.46 -3.43 -10.10
C ASP A 407 -27.43 -1.93 -9.73
N ASP A 408 -28.56 -1.23 -9.79
CA ASP A 408 -28.74 0.22 -9.56
C ASP A 408 -29.12 0.58 -8.10
N ALA A 409 -28.66 -0.22 -7.15
CA ALA A 409 -28.95 0.02 -5.73
C ALA A 409 -28.37 1.36 -5.24
N ASN A 410 -29.14 2.09 -4.42
CA ASN A 410 -28.63 3.28 -3.73
C ASN A 410 -27.58 2.89 -2.68
N LEU A 411 -26.30 3.09 -3.00
CA LEU A 411 -25.17 2.68 -2.15
C LEU A 411 -25.01 3.54 -0.92
N GLU A 412 -25.54 4.76 -0.88
CA GLU A 412 -25.42 5.63 0.28
C GLU A 412 -26.03 4.99 1.53
N GLN A 413 -27.17 4.31 1.37
CA GLN A 413 -27.80 3.56 2.46
C GLN A 413 -26.91 2.42 2.97
N TYR A 414 -26.06 1.82 2.12
CA TYR A 414 -25.14 0.77 2.52
C TYR A 414 -23.81 1.30 3.08
N CYS A 415 -23.47 2.56 2.84
CA CYS A 415 -22.29 3.21 3.40
C CYS A 415 -22.48 3.59 4.89
N ASP A 416 -23.72 3.90 5.30
CA ASP A 416 -24.02 4.27 6.68
C ASP A 416 -24.37 3.05 7.54
N HIS A 417 -23.49 2.75 8.49
CA HIS A 417 -23.61 1.64 9.44
C HIS A 417 -24.89 1.64 10.30
N ARG A 418 -25.62 2.75 10.36
CA ARG A 418 -26.84 2.90 11.17
C ARG A 418 -28.12 2.46 10.43
N THR A 419 -28.04 2.24 9.13
CA THR A 419 -29.24 1.93 8.34
C THR A 419 -29.59 0.45 8.42
N GLU A 420 -30.87 0.16 8.19
CA GLU A 420 -31.36 -1.22 8.06
C GLU A 420 -30.66 -1.95 6.90
N LYS A 421 -30.50 -1.28 5.75
CA LYS A 421 -29.88 -1.87 4.56
C LYS A 421 -28.45 -2.30 4.81
N HIS A 422 -27.66 -1.47 5.50
CA HIS A 422 -26.31 -1.84 5.89
C HIS A 422 -26.32 -3.08 6.79
N ARG A 423 -27.19 -3.12 7.80
CA ARG A 423 -27.31 -4.27 8.69
C ARG A 423 -27.66 -5.55 7.93
N CYS A 424 -28.67 -5.51 7.05
CA CYS A 424 -29.05 -6.66 6.22
C CYS A 424 -27.90 -7.13 5.32
N MET A 425 -27.12 -6.20 4.75
CA MET A 425 -25.93 -6.54 3.97
C MET A 425 -24.90 -7.28 4.83
N VAL A 426 -24.57 -6.77 6.01
CA VAL A 426 -23.59 -7.39 6.91
C VAL A 426 -24.06 -8.77 7.38
N GLU A 427 -25.33 -8.91 7.76
CA GLU A 427 -25.93 -10.20 8.14
C GLU A 427 -25.90 -11.20 6.99
N TYR A 428 -26.24 -10.76 5.77
CA TYR A 428 -26.16 -11.60 4.58
C TYR A 428 -24.73 -12.09 4.33
N ILE A 429 -23.73 -11.20 4.41
CA ILE A 429 -22.32 -11.58 4.25
C ILE A 429 -21.92 -12.59 5.32
N GLY A 430 -22.23 -12.33 6.60
CA GLY A 430 -21.93 -13.22 7.72
C GLY A 430 -22.50 -14.62 7.49
N LYS A 431 -23.78 -14.72 7.09
CA LYS A 431 -24.44 -15.99 6.77
C LYS A 431 -23.80 -16.70 5.59
N GLN A 432 -23.48 -16.00 4.51
CA GLN A 432 -22.88 -16.60 3.30
C GLN A 432 -21.45 -17.13 3.53
N LEU A 433 -20.71 -16.50 4.42
CA LEU A 433 -19.35 -16.90 4.80
C LEU A 433 -19.31 -17.88 5.98
N GLY A 434 -20.46 -18.13 6.63
CA GLY A 434 -20.62 -19.12 7.70
C GLY A 434 -20.21 -18.63 9.08
N PHE A 435 -20.22 -17.32 9.33
CA PHE A 435 -19.82 -16.75 10.61
C PHE A 435 -20.95 -16.85 11.64
N THR A 436 -20.62 -17.02 12.92
CA THR A 436 -21.60 -16.85 14.01
C THR A 436 -22.05 -15.40 14.10
N SER A 437 -21.11 -14.46 13.97
CA SER A 437 -21.43 -13.03 13.86
C SER A 437 -20.37 -12.31 13.03
N LEU A 438 -20.80 -11.26 12.33
CA LEU A 438 -19.94 -10.34 11.62
C LEU A 438 -20.24 -8.91 12.08
N LYS A 439 -19.19 -8.15 12.40
CA LYS A 439 -19.28 -6.70 12.50
C LYS A 439 -18.15 -6.06 11.71
N TYR A 440 -18.47 -4.96 11.06
CA TYR A 440 -17.48 -4.07 10.46
C TYR A 440 -17.28 -2.86 11.35
N GLN A 441 -16.06 -2.33 11.37
CA GLN A 441 -15.80 -1.06 12.03
C GLN A 441 -16.58 0.07 11.34
N ALA A 442 -17.10 1.01 12.12
CA ALA A 442 -17.77 2.18 11.55
C ALA A 442 -16.74 3.15 10.95
N LEU A 443 -17.10 3.83 9.87
CA LEU A 443 -16.17 4.75 9.19
C LEU A 443 -15.64 5.85 10.13
N PRO A 444 -16.49 6.59 10.88
CA PRO A 444 -16.00 7.63 11.78
C PRO A 444 -15.03 7.09 12.83
N ASP A 445 -15.35 5.94 13.44
CA ASP A 445 -14.52 5.29 14.46
C ASP A 445 -13.13 4.89 13.93
N MET A 446 -13.08 4.36 12.70
CA MET A 446 -11.82 4.01 12.04
C MET A 446 -10.99 5.26 11.74
N LEU A 447 -11.62 6.36 11.32
CA LEU A 447 -10.91 7.63 11.08
C LEU A 447 -10.43 8.24 12.40
N ASP A 448 -11.25 8.21 13.45
CA ASP A 448 -10.86 8.65 14.80
C ASP A 448 -9.66 7.88 15.35
N ALA A 449 -9.50 6.61 14.96
CA ALA A 449 -8.34 5.81 15.34
C ALA A 449 -7.02 6.41 14.82
N THR A 450 -7.04 7.16 13.72
CA THR A 450 -5.85 7.87 13.23
C THR A 450 -5.49 9.06 14.13
N GLY A 451 -6.49 9.75 14.69
CA GLY A 451 -6.29 11.04 15.36
C GLY A 451 -6.06 12.22 14.40
N LEU A 452 -6.21 12.01 13.10
CA LEU A 452 -6.11 13.05 12.08
C LEU A 452 -7.51 13.63 11.78
N PRO A 453 -7.58 14.91 11.35
CA PRO A 453 -8.82 15.46 10.83
C PRO A 453 -9.37 14.63 9.67
N HIS A 454 -10.66 14.29 9.71
CA HIS A 454 -11.28 13.37 8.74
C HIS A 454 -11.19 13.88 7.31
N GLU A 455 -11.22 15.20 7.11
CA GLU A 455 -11.11 15.85 5.81
C GLU A 455 -9.76 15.60 5.12
N LYS A 456 -8.70 15.29 5.90
CA LYS A 456 -7.36 14.96 5.40
C LYS A 456 -7.23 13.52 4.90
N LEU A 457 -8.23 12.68 5.16
CA LEU A 457 -8.20 11.24 4.90
C LEU A 457 -9.02 10.88 3.67
N CYS A 458 -8.48 10.01 2.82
CA CYS A 458 -9.23 9.40 1.74
C CYS A 458 -10.20 8.34 2.28
N THR A 459 -11.47 8.43 1.89
CA THR A 459 -12.52 7.46 2.26
C THR A 459 -13.17 6.75 1.09
N TYR A 460 -12.67 6.98 -0.13
CA TYR A 460 -13.32 6.60 -1.39
C TYR A 460 -13.78 5.13 -1.43
N CYS A 461 -12.93 4.19 -1.00
CA CYS A 461 -13.23 2.76 -1.04
C CYS A 461 -14.48 2.36 -0.22
N TRP A 462 -14.87 3.18 0.75
CA TRP A 462 -16.00 2.91 1.65
C TRP A 462 -17.25 3.72 1.30
N ASN A 463 -17.10 4.97 0.85
CA ASN A 463 -18.25 5.88 0.65
C ASN A 463 -18.28 6.60 -0.71
N GLY A 464 -17.32 6.36 -1.59
CA GLY A 464 -17.24 6.97 -2.92
C GLY A 464 -16.94 8.47 -2.93
N ARG A 465 -16.59 9.06 -1.78
CA ARG A 465 -16.29 10.50 -1.64
C ARG A 465 -14.79 10.76 -1.86
N GLU A 466 -14.49 11.87 -2.54
CA GLU A 466 -13.12 12.23 -2.95
C GLU A 466 -12.35 13.08 -1.95
#